data_AF-A0A061I7N9-F1
#
_entry.id   AF-A0A061I7N9-F1
#
_cell.length_a   1.000
_cell.length_b   1.000
_cell.length_c   1.000
_cell.angle_alpha   90.00
_cell.angle_beta   90.00
_cell.angle_gamma   90.00
#
_symmetry.space_group_name_H-M   'P 1'
#
loop_
_entity.id
_entity.type
_entity.pdbx_description
1 polymer ?
#
loop_
_entity_poly.entity_id
_entity_poly.type
_entity_poly.pdbx_seq_one_letter_code
_entity_poly.pdbx_strand_id
1 'polypeptide(L)'
;MVRFKHRYLLCELVSEDARCRLSLDDRVLGGLVRDTIARVHGTFGAAACSVGFAGTIRTCQKFLIQYNRRQLLILLQNCTDEGEREAIRKSVSRSCLLEKESAEELSDSAGEEAVEIVE
;
A
#
# COMPACT_ATOMS: atom_id res chain seq x y z
N MET A 1 22.62 20.97 2.15
CA MET A 1 21.21 20.86 2.59
C MET A 1 21.02 19.55 3.33
N VAL A 2 20.69 19.58 4.63
CA VAL A 2 20.43 18.35 5.43
C VAL A 2 18.93 18.06 5.46
N ARG A 3 18.56 16.77 5.47
CA ARG A 3 17.17 16.30 5.48
C ARG A 3 17.00 15.16 6.48
N PHE A 4 15.83 15.07 7.12
CA PHE A 4 15.53 13.94 8.00
C PHE A 4 15.50 12.62 7.20
N LYS A 5 16.24 11.62 7.68
CA LYS A 5 16.22 10.26 7.14
C LYS A 5 15.36 9.39 8.05
N HIS A 6 14.09 9.31 7.71
CA HIS A 6 13.14 8.46 8.41
C HIS A 6 13.32 6.97 8.02
N ARG A 7 12.76 6.03 8.81
CA ARG A 7 12.67 4.58 8.52
C ARG A 7 11.22 4.08 8.59
N TYR A 8 10.72 3.37 7.57
CA TYR A 8 9.40 2.73 7.56
C TYR A 8 9.45 1.32 8.16
N LEU A 9 8.31 0.85 8.64
CA LEU A 9 8.02 -0.53 9.00
C LEU A 9 6.67 -0.95 8.37
N LEU A 10 6.50 -2.25 8.12
CA LEU A 10 5.24 -2.86 7.70
C LEU A 10 4.85 -3.88 8.77
N CYS A 11 3.57 -3.90 9.15
CA CYS A 11 3.00 -4.85 10.09
C CYS A 11 1.73 -5.45 9.51
N GLU A 12 1.51 -6.73 9.77
CA GLU A 12 0.29 -7.45 9.39
C GLU A 12 -0.47 -7.83 10.67
N LEU A 13 -1.78 -7.58 10.68
CA LEU A 13 -2.65 -7.97 11.79
C LEU A 13 -3.35 -9.29 11.42
N VAL A 14 -2.82 -10.39 11.95
CA VAL A 14 -3.40 -11.72 11.79
C VAL A 14 -4.39 -11.97 12.94
N SER A 15 -5.67 -12.05 12.60
CA SER A 15 -6.76 -12.35 13.55
C SER A 15 -7.88 -13.10 12.84
N GLU A 16 -8.40 -14.13 13.49
CA GLU A 16 -9.55 -14.93 13.01
C GLU A 16 -10.85 -14.09 13.00
N ASP A 17 -10.98 -13.17 13.96
CA ASP A 17 -12.16 -12.31 14.12
C ASP A 17 -12.20 -11.24 13.01
N ALA A 18 -13.05 -11.45 11.99
CA ALA A 18 -13.24 -10.49 10.89
C ALA A 18 -13.64 -9.09 11.37
N ARG A 19 -14.34 -9.00 12.51
CA ARG A 19 -14.73 -7.73 13.16
C ARG A 19 -13.52 -6.89 13.57
N CYS A 20 -12.42 -7.51 14.02
CA CYS A 20 -11.19 -6.82 14.40
C CYS A 20 -10.56 -6.09 13.20
N ARG A 21 -10.63 -6.70 12.00
CA ARG A 21 -10.14 -6.12 10.75
C ARG A 21 -11.01 -4.96 10.23
N LEU A 22 -12.29 -4.95 10.59
CA LEU A 22 -13.24 -3.88 10.24
C LEU A 22 -13.19 -2.68 11.19
N SER A 23 -12.69 -2.85 12.42
CA SER A 23 -12.58 -1.79 13.44
C SER A 23 -11.26 -1.01 13.39
N LEU A 24 -10.56 -0.98 12.25
CA LEU A 24 -9.28 -0.29 12.08
C LEU A 24 -9.50 1.15 11.58
N ASP A 25 -9.10 2.12 12.41
CA ASP A 25 -9.04 3.54 12.08
C ASP A 25 -7.68 4.12 12.49
N ASP A 26 -7.17 5.09 11.73
CA ASP A 26 -5.86 5.71 11.92
C ASP A 26 -5.71 6.35 13.31
N ARG A 27 -6.79 6.95 13.85
CA ARG A 27 -6.76 7.59 15.17
C ARG A 27 -6.67 6.54 16.27
N VAL A 28 -7.44 5.46 16.15
CA VAL A 28 -7.45 4.33 17.10
C VAL A 28 -6.10 3.61 17.11
N LEU A 29 -5.58 3.25 15.93
CA LEU A 29 -4.29 2.59 15.79
C LEU A 29 -3.14 3.49 16.29
N GLY A 30 -3.15 4.77 15.91
CA GLY A 30 -2.16 5.74 16.37
C GLY A 30 -2.20 5.98 17.88
N GLY A 31 -3.38 5.96 18.50
CA GLY A 31 -3.56 5.99 19.95
C GLY A 31 -2.95 4.76 20.62
N LEU A 32 -3.42 3.57 20.23
CA LEU A 32 -2.98 2.28 20.77
C LEU A 32 -1.45 2.09 20.73
N VAL A 33 -0.82 2.46 19.62
CA VAL A 33 0.64 2.37 19.47
C VAL A 33 1.35 3.34 20.42
N ARG A 34 0.90 4.60 20.53
CA ARG A 34 1.50 5.59 21.46
C ARG A 34 1.33 5.19 22.92
N ASP A 35 0.15 4.70 23.30
CA ASP A 35 -0.14 4.26 24.67
C ASP A 35 0.70 3.04 25.05
N THR A 36 0.90 2.11 24.11
CA THR A 36 1.78 0.95 24.28
C THR A 36 3.23 1.38 24.44
N ILE A 37 3.73 2.30 23.60
CA ILE A 37 5.09 2.85 23.73
C ILE A 37 5.25 3.59 25.07
N ALA A 38 4.27 4.39 25.51
CA ALA A 38 4.32 5.08 26.79
C ALA A 38 4.36 4.11 27.97
N ARG A 39 3.62 2.99 27.91
CA ARG A 39 3.66 1.93 28.92
C ARG A 39 4.98 1.16 28.98
N VAL A 40 5.62 0.91 27.84
CA VAL A 40 6.84 0.08 27.76
C VAL A 40 8.13 0.89 27.90
N HIS A 41 8.15 2.13 27.39
CA HIS A 41 9.33 2.98 27.27
C HIS A 41 9.20 4.35 27.97
N GLY A 42 8.09 4.59 28.67
CA GLY A 42 7.83 5.84 29.38
C GLY A 42 7.60 7.04 28.45
N THR A 43 7.53 8.23 29.07
CA THR A 43 7.28 9.50 28.38
C THR A 43 8.37 9.84 27.36
N PHE A 44 9.64 9.53 27.65
CA PHE A 44 10.75 9.76 26.72
C PHE A 44 10.60 8.94 25.43
N GLY A 45 10.30 7.63 25.54
CA GLY A 45 10.08 6.78 24.36
C GLY A 45 8.88 7.25 23.53
N ALA A 46 7.76 7.59 24.20
CA ALA A 46 6.57 8.10 23.52
C ALA A 46 6.84 9.42 22.77
N ALA A 47 7.58 10.35 23.39
CA ALA A 47 7.96 11.61 22.77
C ALA A 47 8.93 11.40 21.60
N ALA A 48 9.95 10.55 21.74
CA ALA A 48 10.91 10.26 20.68
C ALA A 48 10.26 9.64 19.43
N CYS A 49 9.25 8.79 19.60
CA CYS A 49 8.52 8.19 18.49
C CYS A 49 7.52 9.12 17.80
N SER A 50 7.20 10.30 18.37
CA SER A 50 6.23 11.24 17.79
C SER A 50 6.68 11.87 16.46
N VAL A 51 7.99 11.92 16.20
CA VAL A 51 8.61 12.56 15.01
C VAL A 51 8.52 11.70 13.73
N GLY A 52 8.02 10.47 13.84
CA GLY A 52 7.50 9.70 12.72
C GLY A 52 8.47 8.79 11.97
N PHE A 53 8.00 7.56 11.74
CA PHE A 53 8.64 6.49 10.98
C PHE A 53 8.30 6.57 9.46
N ALA A 54 8.64 7.68 8.78
CA ALA A 54 8.56 7.80 7.30
C ALA A 54 9.76 7.11 6.57
N GLY A 55 10.10 7.35 5.30
CA GLY A 55 11.28 6.70 4.67
C GLY A 55 11.28 6.53 3.13
N THR A 56 11.78 5.41 2.59
CA THR A 56 11.67 5.08 1.14
C THR A 56 10.42 4.25 0.83
N ILE A 57 9.29 4.93 0.54
CA ILE A 57 7.99 4.29 0.27
C ILE A 57 8.09 3.23 -0.85
N ARG A 58 8.83 3.54 -1.93
CA ARG A 58 8.92 2.71 -3.14
C ARG A 58 9.41 1.28 -2.88
N THR A 59 10.33 1.08 -1.94
CA THR A 59 10.83 -0.27 -1.60
C THR A 59 9.80 -1.06 -0.79
N CYS A 60 9.08 -0.40 0.11
CA CYS A 60 7.98 -1.01 0.87
C CYS A 60 6.83 -1.41 -0.06
N GLN A 61 6.48 -0.57 -1.03
CA GLN A 61 5.47 -0.89 -2.06
C GLN A 61 5.88 -2.11 -2.91
N LYS A 62 7.14 -2.15 -3.40
CA LYS A 62 7.65 -3.31 -4.16
C LYS A 62 7.60 -4.60 -3.33
N PHE A 63 7.96 -4.55 -2.05
CA PHE A 63 7.85 -5.69 -1.14
C PHE A 63 6.39 -6.13 -0.97
N LEU A 64 5.46 -5.20 -0.74
CA LEU A 64 4.04 -5.49 -0.53
C LEU A 64 3.40 -6.13 -1.78
N ILE A 65 3.75 -5.66 -2.98
CA ILE A 65 3.33 -6.29 -4.25
C ILE A 65 3.83 -7.74 -4.33
N GLN A 66 5.10 -8.00 -4.01
CA GLN A 66 5.66 -9.36 -4.02
C GLN A 66 5.02 -10.26 -2.95
N TYR A 67 4.73 -9.71 -1.77
CA TYR A 67 4.05 -10.43 -0.69
C TYR A 67 2.65 -10.87 -1.11
N ASN A 68 1.83 -9.93 -1.59
CA ASN A 68 0.48 -10.21 -2.05
C ASN A 68 0.47 -11.20 -3.22
N ARG A 69 1.38 -11.06 -4.20
CA ARG A 69 1.52 -12.02 -5.32
C ARG A 69 1.80 -13.45 -4.81
N ARG A 70 2.61 -13.63 -3.77
CA ARG A 70 2.88 -14.95 -3.16
C ARG A 70 1.67 -15.50 -2.40
N GLN A 71 1.04 -14.68 -1.56
CA GLN A 71 -0.17 -15.02 -0.80
C GLN A 71 -1.30 -15.50 -1.73
N LEU A 72 -1.58 -14.80 -2.83
CA LEU A 72 -2.61 -15.16 -3.81
C LEU A 72 -2.37 -16.52 -4.49
N LEU A 73 -1.12 -16.88 -4.76
CA LEU A 73 -0.78 -18.18 -5.36
C LEU A 73 -0.96 -19.33 -4.36
N ILE A 74 -0.61 -19.12 -3.08
CA ILE A 74 -0.81 -20.10 -2.01
C ILE A 74 -2.32 -20.31 -1.76
N LEU A 75 -3.11 -19.24 -1.78
CA LEU A 75 -4.57 -19.32 -1.69
C LEU A 75 -5.15 -20.13 -2.85
N LEU A 76 -4.81 -19.82 -4.11
CA LEU A 76 -5.28 -20.56 -5.29
C LEU A 76 -5.04 -22.07 -5.24
N GLN A 77 -3.90 -22.50 -4.67
CA GLN A 77 -3.55 -23.91 -4.53
C GLN A 77 -4.43 -24.63 -3.50
N ASN A 78 -4.94 -23.91 -2.50
CA ASN A 78 -5.75 -24.45 -1.40
C ASN A 78 -7.26 -24.16 -1.54
N CYS A 79 -7.69 -23.27 -2.45
CA CYS A 79 -9.10 -22.96 -2.69
C CYS A 79 -9.86 -24.17 -3.24
N THR A 80 -10.80 -24.67 -2.43
CA THR A 80 -11.80 -25.68 -2.80
C THR A 80 -13.09 -25.06 -3.37
N ASP A 81 -13.34 -23.77 -3.12
CA ASP A 81 -14.49 -23.04 -3.64
C ASP A 81 -14.21 -22.38 -5.01
N GLU A 82 -15.17 -22.47 -5.92
CA GLU A 82 -15.05 -21.87 -7.26
C GLU A 82 -15.34 -20.36 -7.28
N GLY A 83 -16.12 -19.84 -6.32
CA GLY A 83 -16.35 -18.41 -6.17
C GLY A 83 -15.08 -17.66 -5.75
N GLU A 84 -14.34 -18.21 -4.78
CA GLU A 84 -12.99 -17.74 -4.43
C GLU A 84 -12.03 -17.83 -5.62
N ARG A 85 -12.04 -18.95 -6.35
CA ARG A 85 -11.19 -19.13 -7.54
C ARG A 85 -11.48 -18.08 -8.62
N GLU A 86 -12.74 -17.77 -8.87
CA GLU A 86 -13.14 -16.75 -9.85
C GLU A 86 -12.79 -15.32 -9.37
N ALA A 87 -12.97 -15.02 -8.08
CA ALA A 87 -12.55 -13.74 -7.50
C ALA A 87 -11.04 -13.51 -7.66
N ILE A 88 -10.22 -14.54 -7.41
CA ILE A 88 -8.77 -14.46 -7.61
C ILE A 88 -8.43 -14.33 -9.10
N ARG A 89 -9.06 -15.12 -9.99
CA ARG A 89 -8.88 -15.01 -11.45
C ARG A 89 -9.14 -13.58 -11.94
N LYS A 90 -10.25 -12.97 -11.49
CA LYS A 90 -10.63 -11.58 -11.79
C LYS A 90 -9.62 -10.56 -11.26
N SER A 91 -9.04 -10.80 -10.08
CA SER A 91 -7.95 -9.98 -9.52
C SER A 91 -6.69 -10.06 -10.37
N VAL A 92 -6.29 -11.27 -10.78
CA VAL A 92 -5.13 -11.48 -11.67
C VAL A 92 -5.34 -10.80 -13.02
N SER A 93 -6.47 -11.01 -13.69
CA SER A 93 -6.79 -10.37 -14.97
C SER A 93 -6.71 -8.84 -14.90
N ARG A 94 -7.23 -8.22 -13.83
CA ARG A 94 -7.10 -6.77 -13.60
C ARG A 94 -5.63 -6.36 -13.44
N SER A 95 -4.85 -7.11 -12.67
CA SER A 95 -3.43 -6.79 -12.44
C SER A 95 -2.57 -6.87 -13.70
N CYS A 96 -2.92 -7.71 -14.67
CA CYS A 96 -2.23 -7.81 -15.96
C CYS A 96 -2.58 -6.67 -16.94
N LEU A 97 -3.69 -5.96 -16.72
CA LEU A 97 -4.08 -4.81 -17.55
C LEU A 97 -3.40 -3.52 -17.09
N LEU A 98 -3.14 -3.36 -15.78
CA LEU A 98 -2.44 -2.20 -15.21
C LEU A 98 -0.99 -2.02 -15.73
N GLU A 99 -0.35 -3.09 -16.23
CA GLU A 99 0.99 -3.00 -16.85
C GLU A 99 0.94 -2.37 -18.27
N LYS A 100 -0.25 -2.13 -18.85
CA LYS A 100 -0.43 -1.49 -20.16
C LYS A 100 -0.62 0.03 -20.09
N GLU A 101 -1.40 0.52 -19.13
CA GLU A 101 -1.73 1.95 -19.01
C GLU A 101 -0.47 2.83 -18.83
N SER A 102 0.57 2.34 -18.16
CA SER A 102 1.82 3.07 -17.96
C SER A 102 2.71 3.23 -19.20
N ALA A 103 2.34 2.65 -20.34
CA ALA A 103 3.11 2.73 -21.59
C ALA A 103 2.57 3.76 -22.59
N GLU A 104 1.30 4.19 -22.46
CA GLU A 104 0.60 5.00 -23.47
C GLU A 104 0.57 6.50 -23.13
N GLU A 105 0.77 6.91 -21.87
CA GLU A 105 0.80 8.34 -21.45
C GLU A 105 2.06 9.14 -21.87
N LEU A 106 2.95 8.55 -22.69
CA LEU A 106 4.26 9.13 -23.03
C LEU A 106 4.48 9.44 -24.53
N SER A 107 3.49 9.19 -25.40
CA SER A 107 3.66 9.34 -26.86
C SER A 107 2.95 10.54 -27.51
N ASP A 108 2.02 11.22 -26.83
CA ASP A 108 1.07 12.14 -27.49
C ASP A 108 1.31 13.63 -27.18
N SER A 109 2.57 14.09 -27.31
CA SER A 109 2.95 15.50 -27.16
C SER A 109 4.18 15.87 -28.02
N ALA A 110 4.02 15.84 -29.35
CA ALA A 110 5.05 16.29 -30.29
C ALA A 110 4.47 16.75 -31.66
N GLY A 111 4.11 18.04 -31.77
CA GLY A 111 3.73 18.72 -33.03
C GLY A 111 2.39 18.27 -33.61
N GLU A 112 1.69 18.99 -34.50
CA GLU A 112 1.71 20.36 -35.07
C GLU A 112 0.20 20.62 -35.43
N GLU A 113 -0.35 21.79 -35.72
CA GLU A 113 0.14 23.02 -36.34
C GLU A 113 -0.82 24.20 -36.01
N ALA A 114 -0.56 25.41 -36.50
CA ALA A 114 -1.34 26.62 -36.19
C ALA A 114 -2.34 27.04 -37.30
N VAL A 115 -3.04 28.17 -37.09
CA VAL A 115 -3.87 28.93 -38.06
C VAL A 115 -5.30 28.31 -38.22
N GLU A 116 -6.44 29.01 -38.26
CA GLU A 116 -6.79 30.41 -38.64
C GLU A 116 -7.46 31.27 -37.54
N ILE A 117 -7.41 32.59 -37.75
CA ILE A 117 -8.26 33.62 -37.12
C ILE A 117 -9.36 33.97 -38.14
N VAL A 118 -10.62 34.11 -37.71
CA VAL A 118 -11.70 34.67 -38.54
C VAL A 118 -12.56 35.67 -37.74
N GLU A 119 -12.44 36.94 -38.09
CA GLU A 119 -13.53 37.94 -38.17
C GLU A 119 -13.46 38.58 -39.56
#